data_AF-T1BAG2-F1
#
_entry.id   AF-T1BAG2-F1
#
_cell.length_a   1.000
_cell.length_b   1.000
_cell.length_c   1.000
_cell.angle_alpha   90.00
_cell.angle_beta   90.00
_cell.angle_gamma   90.00
#
_symmetry.space_group_name_H-M   'P 1'
#
loop_
_entity.id
_entity.type
_entity.pdbx_description
1 polymer ?
#
loop_
_entity_poly.entity_id
_entity_poly.type
_entity_poly.pdbx_seq_one_letter_code
_entity_poly.pdbx_strand_id
1 'polypeptide(L)'
;QAWERTGGDYYPKLLSAVPYSPVVGPRLLAGHGADADARRAALLAGLRELMQNAQLSSAHLLFLEHDDLAACAADGEHWLARSDVQFHWSNRGWRTFEDFLAALKHKKRKNIRTERAQVAASGLRVEWRTGASLDAPTWAAVH
;
A
#
# COMPACT_ATOMS: atom_id res chain seq x y z
N GLN A 1 17.18 -0.20 5.76
CA GLN A 1 17.90 0.75 6.64
C GLN A 1 18.23 0.21 8.03
N ALA A 2 17.31 -0.34 8.83
CA ALA A 2 17.68 -0.92 10.14
C ALA A 2 18.32 -2.33 10.05
N TRP A 3 17.86 -3.19 9.14
CA TRP A 3 18.33 -4.58 8.99
C TRP A 3 19.66 -4.73 8.23
N GLU A 4 19.93 -3.84 7.26
CA GLU A 4 21.23 -3.80 6.56
C GLU A 4 22.37 -3.37 7.49
N ARG A 5 22.05 -2.57 8.52
CA ARG A 5 23.03 -2.09 9.51
C ARG A 5 23.50 -3.18 10.46
N THR A 6 22.79 -4.31 10.54
CA THR A 6 23.14 -5.48 11.35
C THR A 6 23.79 -6.60 10.53
N GLY A 7 24.19 -6.34 9.28
CA GLY A 7 24.93 -7.29 8.44
C GLY A 7 24.08 -8.38 7.78
N GLY A 8 22.76 -8.26 7.81
CA GLY A 8 21.85 -9.15 7.10
C GLY A 8 21.49 -8.60 5.72
N ASP A 9 21.46 -9.47 4.72
CA ASP A 9 20.96 -9.12 3.39
C ASP A 9 19.46 -8.85 3.47
N TYR A 10 19.05 -7.61 3.21
CA TYR A 10 17.63 -7.23 3.22
C TYR A 10 16.85 -7.74 1.99
N TYR A 11 17.58 -8.15 0.94
CA TYR A 11 17.07 -8.74 -0.29
C TYR A 11 17.87 -10.00 -0.65
N PRO A 12 17.31 -10.93 -1.43
CA PRO A 12 15.94 -10.93 -1.95
C PRO A 12 14.91 -11.28 -0.87
N LYS A 13 13.68 -10.77 -1.02
CA LYS A 13 12.57 -11.00 -0.09
C LYS A 13 11.29 -11.33 -0.85
N LEU A 14 10.38 -12.05 -0.20
CA LEU A 14 9.04 -12.31 -0.69
C LEU A 14 8.10 -11.15 -0.33
N LEU A 15 7.25 -10.75 -1.26
CA LEU A 15 6.23 -9.71 -1.05
C LEU A 15 4.86 -10.20 -1.50
N SER A 16 3.90 -10.23 -0.58
CA SER A 16 2.47 -10.38 -0.88
C SER A 16 1.79 -9.02 -0.73
N ALA A 17 1.46 -8.40 -1.86
CA ALA A 17 0.83 -7.08 -1.92
C ALA A 17 0.02 -6.93 -3.21
N VAL A 18 -0.90 -5.97 -3.22
CA VAL A 18 -1.50 -5.47 -4.46
C VAL A 18 -0.57 -4.36 -5.00
N PRO A 19 -0.12 -4.43 -6.27
CA PRO A 19 0.74 -3.40 -6.85
C PRO A 19 0.12 -2.00 -6.75
N TYR A 20 0.96 -1.01 -6.44
CA TYR A 20 0.65 0.43 -6.50
C TYR A 20 -0.51 0.94 -5.64
N SER A 21 -1.14 0.11 -4.80
CA SER A 21 -2.28 0.51 -3.95
C SER A 21 -2.13 -0.02 -2.52
N PRO A 22 -1.95 0.86 -1.51
CA PRO A 22 -1.84 0.46 -0.11
C PRO A 22 -3.22 0.15 0.49
N VAL A 23 -3.93 -0.83 -0.08
CA VAL A 23 -5.32 -1.16 0.28
C VAL A 23 -5.39 -2.47 1.04
N VAL A 24 -6.17 -2.48 2.13
CA VAL A 24 -6.48 -3.70 2.88
C VAL A 24 -7.24 -4.68 1.99
N GLY A 25 -6.87 -5.97 2.06
CA GLY A 25 -7.58 -7.03 1.36
C GLY A 25 -7.05 -8.42 1.70
N PRO A 26 -7.68 -9.48 1.16
CA PRO A 26 -7.29 -10.85 1.47
C PRO A 26 -5.95 -11.17 0.81
N ARG A 27 -4.91 -11.48 1.61
CA ARG A 27 -3.58 -11.83 1.09
C ARG A 27 -3.31 -13.32 1.14
N LEU A 28 -3.89 -14.00 2.12
CA LEU A 28 -3.79 -15.44 2.23
C LEU A 28 -4.85 -16.14 1.37
N LEU A 29 -5.86 -15.44 0.85
CA LEU A 29 -6.91 -16.01 -0.03
C LEU A 29 -7.54 -17.30 0.53
N ALA A 30 -7.65 -17.40 1.86
CA ALA A 30 -8.12 -18.59 2.55
C ALA A 30 -9.64 -18.84 2.45
N GLY A 31 -10.37 -17.96 1.74
CA GLY A 31 -11.81 -18.01 1.61
C GLY A 31 -12.54 -17.86 2.94
N HIS A 32 -13.74 -18.42 3.03
CA HIS A 32 -14.61 -18.35 4.21
C HIS A 32 -15.00 -19.76 4.68
N GLY A 33 -15.66 -19.85 5.84
CA GLY A 33 -16.19 -21.11 6.40
C GLY A 33 -15.30 -21.74 7.47
N ALA A 34 -15.72 -22.90 7.97
CA ALA A 34 -15.13 -23.56 9.15
C ALA A 34 -13.62 -23.83 9.03
N ASP A 35 -13.14 -24.14 7.82
CA ASP A 35 -11.72 -24.47 7.62
C ASP A 35 -10.85 -23.26 7.23
N ALA A 36 -11.41 -22.03 7.20
CA ALA A 36 -10.68 -20.86 6.73
C ALA A 36 -9.41 -20.59 7.57
N ASP A 37 -9.48 -20.73 8.88
CA ASP A 37 -8.33 -20.50 9.77
C ASP A 37 -7.26 -21.59 9.63
N ALA A 38 -7.68 -22.84 9.46
CA ALA A 38 -6.76 -23.94 9.16
C ALA A 38 -6.03 -23.70 7.83
N ARG A 39 -6.74 -23.21 6.80
CA ARG A 39 -6.11 -22.82 5.52
C ARG A 39 -5.14 -21.65 5.70
N ARG A 40 -5.48 -20.60 6.46
CA ARG A 40 -4.56 -19.48 6.74
C ARG A 40 -3.28 -19.97 7.40
N ALA A 41 -3.38 -20.83 8.40
CA ALA A 41 -2.22 -21.41 9.07
C ALA A 41 -1.34 -22.23 8.10
N ALA A 42 -1.96 -23.05 7.26
CA ALA A 42 -1.24 -23.84 6.24
C ALA A 42 -0.54 -22.93 5.21
N LEU A 43 -1.18 -21.85 4.77
CA LEU A 43 -0.60 -20.88 3.84
C LEU A 43 0.59 -20.14 4.45
N LEU A 44 0.50 -19.72 5.71
CA LEU A 44 1.62 -19.10 6.42
C LEU A 44 2.79 -20.07 6.57
N ALA A 45 2.53 -21.35 6.88
CA ALA A 45 3.55 -22.38 6.90
C ALA A 45 4.22 -22.58 5.54
N GLY A 46 3.42 -22.66 4.46
CA GLY A 46 3.93 -22.78 3.10
C GLY A 46 4.76 -21.57 2.66
N LEU A 47 4.41 -20.36 3.10
CA LEU A 47 5.21 -19.15 2.85
C LEU A 47 6.59 -19.25 3.50
N ARG A 48 6.68 -19.76 4.74
CA ARG A 48 7.96 -19.97 5.43
C ARG A 48 8.81 -21.04 4.74
N GLU A 49 8.21 -22.15 4.33
CA GLU A 49 8.90 -23.20 3.58
C GLU A 49 9.43 -22.67 2.24
N LEU A 50 8.61 -21.90 1.51
CA LEU A 50 9.01 -21.25 0.26
C LEU A 50 10.19 -20.31 0.47
N MET A 51 10.19 -19.50 1.54
CA MET A 51 11.31 -18.62 1.86
C MET A 51 12.61 -19.40 2.09
N GLN A 52 12.54 -20.51 2.84
CA GLN A 52 13.70 -21.35 3.13
C GLN A 52 14.26 -21.97 1.84
N ASN A 53 13.38 -22.55 1.02
CA ASN A 53 13.75 -23.20 -0.23
C ASN A 53 14.32 -22.21 -1.27
N ALA A 54 13.79 -20.98 -1.31
CA ALA A 54 14.25 -19.93 -2.21
C ALA A 54 15.37 -19.05 -1.61
N GLN A 55 15.87 -19.39 -0.41
CA GLN A 55 16.92 -18.65 0.31
C GLN A 55 16.62 -17.14 0.43
N LEU A 56 15.35 -16.80 0.70
CA LEU A 56 14.90 -15.42 0.86
C LEU A 56 15.13 -14.93 2.28
N SER A 57 15.51 -13.66 2.43
CA SER A 57 15.82 -13.08 3.74
C SER A 57 14.59 -12.85 4.61
N SER A 58 13.43 -12.62 4.00
CA SER A 58 12.18 -12.26 4.69
C SER A 58 10.95 -12.44 3.79
N ALA A 59 9.76 -12.53 4.39
CA ALA A 59 8.48 -12.36 3.72
C ALA A 59 7.71 -11.19 4.31
N HIS A 60 7.06 -10.42 3.45
CA HIS A 60 6.28 -9.25 3.81
C HIS A 60 4.85 -9.40 3.27
N LEU A 61 3.88 -9.45 4.17
CA LEU A 61 2.45 -9.45 3.83
C LEU A 61 1.90 -8.05 4.09
N LEU A 62 1.55 -7.30 3.06
CA LEU A 62 1.15 -5.89 3.18
C LEU A 62 -0.35 -5.71 3.11
N PHE A 63 -0.90 -4.92 4.04
CA PHE A 63 -2.31 -4.54 4.11
C PHE A 63 -3.23 -5.78 4.22
N LEU A 64 -2.93 -6.63 5.21
CA LEU A 64 -3.74 -7.80 5.56
C LEU A 64 -5.13 -7.38 6.05
N GLU A 65 -6.14 -8.19 5.73
CA GLU A 65 -7.42 -8.17 6.44
C GLU A 65 -7.28 -8.68 7.87
N HIS A 66 -8.32 -8.43 8.68
CA HIS A 66 -8.30 -8.71 10.13
C HIS A 66 -7.98 -10.17 10.44
N ASP A 67 -8.62 -11.12 9.75
CA ASP A 67 -8.41 -12.55 9.99
C ASP A 67 -7.00 -13.01 9.59
N ASP A 68 -6.46 -12.50 8.48
CA ASP A 68 -5.10 -12.82 8.05
C ASP A 68 -4.07 -12.25 9.04
N LEU A 69 -4.32 -11.04 9.55
CA LEU A 69 -3.50 -10.42 10.60
C LEU A 69 -3.56 -11.23 11.91
N ALA A 70 -4.74 -11.71 12.30
CA ALA A 70 -4.93 -12.54 13.48
C ALA A 70 -4.19 -13.89 13.34
N ALA A 71 -4.22 -14.51 12.16
CA ALA A 71 -3.48 -15.74 11.88
C ALA A 71 -1.96 -15.52 11.99
N CYS A 72 -1.43 -14.42 11.45
CA CYS A 72 -0.02 -14.04 11.65
C CYS A 72 0.31 -13.83 13.13
N ALA A 73 -0.55 -13.15 13.89
CA ALA A 73 -0.34 -12.91 15.31
C ALA A 73 -0.34 -14.19 16.16
N ALA A 74 -1.14 -15.19 15.78
CA ALA A 74 -1.14 -16.51 16.40
C ALA A 74 0.20 -17.26 16.18
N ASP A 75 0.91 -16.96 15.10
CA ASP A 75 2.25 -17.45 14.78
C ASP A 75 3.33 -16.37 15.03
N GLY A 76 3.25 -15.72 16.19
CA GLY A 76 4.10 -14.59 16.58
C GLY A 76 5.58 -14.91 16.77
N GLU A 77 5.97 -16.19 16.76
CA GLU A 77 7.38 -16.60 16.71
C GLU A 77 8.02 -16.30 15.36
N HIS A 78 7.23 -16.39 14.27
CA HIS A 78 7.71 -16.21 12.90
C HIS A 78 7.25 -14.91 12.26
N TRP A 79 6.11 -14.36 12.70
CA TRP A 79 5.54 -13.14 12.11
C TRP A 79 5.53 -11.99 13.10
N LEU A 80 5.98 -10.83 12.63
CA LEU A 80 5.98 -9.59 13.38
C LEU A 80 5.01 -8.58 12.74
N ALA A 81 4.03 -8.13 13.51
CA ALA A 81 3.12 -7.08 13.08
C ALA A 81 3.87 -5.74 12.96
N ARG A 82 3.76 -5.11 11.78
CA ARG A 82 4.26 -3.74 11.54
C ARG A 82 3.09 -2.78 11.45
N SER A 83 3.12 -1.74 12.27
CA SER A 83 2.17 -0.62 12.20
C SER A 83 2.75 0.53 11.37
N ASP A 84 1.89 1.23 10.64
CA ASP A 84 2.23 2.46 9.92
C ASP A 84 1.06 3.46 10.03
N VAL A 85 1.35 4.75 9.85
CA VAL A 85 0.34 5.82 9.90
C VAL A 85 -0.10 6.15 8.49
N GLN A 86 -1.40 6.04 8.23
CA GLN A 86 -1.99 6.45 6.96
C GLN A 86 -2.81 7.72 7.13
N PHE A 87 -2.63 8.67 6.21
CA PHE A 87 -3.45 9.87 6.12
C PHE A 87 -4.53 9.65 5.07
N HIS A 88 -5.77 9.45 5.53
CA HIS A 88 -6.91 9.31 4.64
C HIS A 88 -7.59 10.66 4.43
N TRP A 89 -7.69 11.08 3.17
CA TRP A 89 -8.53 12.22 2.81
C TRP A 89 -9.97 11.74 2.66
N SER A 90 -10.89 12.38 3.38
CA SER A 90 -12.33 12.13 3.28
C SER A 90 -13.02 13.40 2.80
N ASN A 91 -13.88 13.25 1.79
CA ASN A 91 -14.76 14.35 1.40
C ASN A 91 -15.88 14.51 2.43
N ARG A 92 -15.98 15.70 3.05
CA ARG A 92 -17.05 16.01 4.04
C ARG A 92 -18.32 16.57 3.40
N GLY A 93 -18.62 16.15 2.17
CA GLY A 93 -19.74 16.66 1.38
C GLY A 93 -19.44 17.96 0.62
N TRP A 94 -18.17 18.32 0.43
CA TRP A 94 -17.76 19.44 -0.41
C TRP A 94 -18.10 19.16 -1.87
N ARG A 95 -18.70 20.15 -2.54
CA ARG A 95 -19.10 20.06 -3.95
C ARG A 95 -18.07 20.74 -4.85
N THR A 96 -17.38 21.74 -4.31
CA THR A 96 -16.35 22.49 -5.02
C THR A 96 -15.03 22.46 -4.26
N PHE A 97 -13.94 22.76 -4.98
CA PHE A 97 -12.64 22.94 -4.35
C PHE A 97 -12.63 24.13 -3.37
N GLU A 98 -13.44 25.16 -3.65
CA GLU A 98 -13.59 26.30 -2.74
C GLU A 98 -14.29 25.92 -1.43
N ASP A 99 -15.25 25.00 -1.46
CA ASP A 99 -15.87 24.47 -0.25
C ASP A 99 -14.83 23.78 0.65
N PHE A 100 -13.92 23.00 0.04
CA PHE A 100 -12.78 22.39 0.75
C PHE A 100 -11.84 23.45 1.33
N LEU A 101 -11.47 24.46 0.54
CA LEU A 101 -10.58 25.53 0.99
C LEU A 101 -11.18 26.36 2.13
N ALA A 102 -12.50 26.59 2.11
CA ALA A 102 -13.21 27.30 3.15
C ALA A 102 -13.13 26.60 4.51
N ALA A 103 -13.06 25.27 4.53
CA ALA A 103 -12.89 24.47 5.76
C ALA A 103 -11.49 24.57 6.38
N LEU A 104 -10.50 25.16 5.68
CA LEU A 104 -9.12 25.28 6.16
C LEU A 104 -8.87 26.60 6.90
N LYS A 105 -7.88 26.60 7.80
CA LYS A 105 -7.35 27.83 8.43
C LYS A 105 -6.82 28.78 7.35
N HIS A 106 -6.96 30.10 7.58
CA HIS A 106 -6.58 31.15 6.63
C HIS A 106 -5.20 30.97 5.99
N LYS A 107 -4.16 30.69 6.80
CA LYS A 107 -2.79 30.47 6.29
C LYS A 107 -2.70 29.29 5.31
N LYS A 108 -3.31 28.13 5.63
CA LYS A 108 -3.32 26.96 4.76
C LYS A 108 -4.07 27.24 3.45
N ARG A 109 -5.26 27.86 3.56
CA ARG A 109 -6.04 28.27 2.39
C ARG A 109 -5.27 29.21 1.46
N LYS A 110 -4.62 30.23 2.01
CA LYS A 110 -3.81 31.19 1.24
C LYS A 110 -2.67 30.48 0.51
N ASN A 111 -1.90 29.65 1.23
CA ASN A 111 -0.77 28.92 0.65
C ASN A 111 -1.20 28.03 -0.53
N ILE A 112 -2.25 27.21 -0.37
CA ILE A 112 -2.74 26.33 -1.44
C ILE A 112 -3.15 27.12 -2.68
N ARG A 113 -3.84 28.27 -2.51
CA ARG A 113 -4.21 29.13 -3.65
C ARG A 113 -2.97 29.69 -4.36
N THR A 114 -1.97 30.14 -3.62
CA THR A 114 -0.72 30.65 -4.19
C THR A 114 0.05 29.57 -4.95
N GLU A 115 0.22 28.38 -4.37
CA GLU A 115 0.90 27.25 -5.01
C GLU A 115 0.19 26.84 -6.31
N ARG A 116 -1.14 26.77 -6.29
CA ARG A 116 -1.92 26.45 -7.50
C ARG A 116 -1.80 27.51 -8.59
N ALA A 117 -1.78 28.79 -8.23
CA ALA A 117 -1.58 29.87 -9.18
C ALA A 117 -0.18 29.81 -9.83
N GLN A 118 0.85 29.42 -9.07
CA GLN A 118 2.21 29.22 -9.59
C GLN A 118 2.27 28.06 -10.58
N VAL A 119 1.63 26.92 -10.28
CA VAL A 119 1.55 25.79 -11.22
C VAL A 119 0.81 26.17 -12.49
N ALA A 120 -0.29 26.93 -12.38
CA ALA A 120 -1.01 27.41 -13.56
C ALA A 120 -0.16 28.35 -14.43
N ALA A 121 0.70 29.16 -13.80
CA ALA A 121 1.60 30.07 -14.49
C ALA A 121 2.87 29.40 -15.03
N SER A 122 3.20 28.17 -14.62
CA SER A 122 4.47 27.52 -14.98
C SER A 122 4.48 26.92 -16.39
N GLY A 123 3.35 26.90 -17.09
CA GLY A 123 3.21 26.24 -18.40
C GLY A 123 3.19 24.71 -18.33
N LEU A 124 3.14 24.12 -17.13
CA LEU A 124 3.01 22.66 -16.98
C LEU A 124 1.61 22.22 -17.36
N ARG A 125 1.51 21.23 -18.25
CA ARG A 125 0.26 20.55 -18.57
C ARG A 125 0.19 19.25 -17.76
N VAL A 126 -0.84 19.14 -16.92
CA VAL A 126 -1.16 17.93 -16.18
C VAL A 126 -2.49 17.40 -16.71
N GLU A 127 -2.53 16.11 -17.04
CA GLU A 127 -3.74 15.45 -17.53
C GLU A 127 -3.91 14.08 -16.88
N TRP A 128 -5.16 13.67 -16.73
CA TRP A 128 -5.53 12.34 -16.27
C TRP A 128 -5.83 11.49 -17.50
N ARG A 129 -5.04 10.43 -17.71
CA ARG A 129 -5.25 9.45 -18.78
C ARG A 129 -5.75 8.15 -18.19
N THR A 130 -6.81 7.60 -18.76
CA THR A 130 -7.29 6.25 -18.43
C THR A 130 -6.44 5.22 -19.18
N GLY A 131 -6.39 3.98 -18.69
CA GLY A 131 -5.64 2.90 -19.37
C GLY A 131 -6.02 2.76 -20.85
N ALA A 132 -7.32 2.86 -21.18
CA ALA A 132 -7.80 2.79 -22.56
C ALA A 132 -7.35 3.98 -23.45
N SER A 133 -6.90 5.09 -22.87
CA SER A 133 -6.42 6.26 -23.60
C SER A 133 -4.92 6.24 -23.86
N LEU A 134 -4.20 5.23 -23.37
CA LEU A 134 -2.76 5.06 -23.54
C LEU A 134 -2.48 4.14 -24.72
N ASP A 135 -1.60 4.55 -25.62
CA ASP A 135 -1.07 3.67 -26.66
C ASP A 135 0.05 2.78 -26.12
N ALA A 136 0.42 1.74 -26.88
CA ALA A 136 1.45 0.78 -26.44
C ALA A 136 2.81 1.44 -26.14
N PRO A 137 3.31 2.42 -26.93
CA PRO A 137 4.55 3.12 -26.59
C PRO A 137 4.47 3.92 -25.29
N THR A 138 3.37 4.65 -25.06
CA THR A 138 3.20 5.41 -23.81
C THR A 138 3.08 4.46 -22.62
N TRP A 139 2.39 3.34 -22.78
CA TRP A 139 2.26 2.31 -21.74
C TRP A 139 3.63 1.73 -21.33
N ALA A 140 4.48 1.37 -22.30
CA ALA A 140 5.81 0.83 -22.04
C ALA A 140 6.78 1.82 -21.39
N ALA A 141 6.55 3.13 -21.52
CA ALA A 141 7.41 4.14 -20.92
C ALA A 141 7.11 4.37 -19.42
N VAL A 142 5.89 4.07 -18.97
CA VAL A 142 5.45 4.32 -17.59
C VAL A 142 5.43 3.05 -16.71
N HIS A 143 5.62 1.87 -17.30
CA HIS A 143 5.44 0.57 -16.66
C HIS A 143 6.56 -0.40 -17.00
#